data_AF-A0A3Q9G878-F1
#
_entry.id   AF-A0A3Q9G878-F1
#
_cell.length_a   1.000
_cell.length_b   1.000
_cell.length_c   1.000
_cell.angle_alpha   90.00
_cell.angle_beta   90.00
_cell.angle_gamma   90.00
#
_symmetry.space_group_name_H-M   'P 1'
#
loop_
_entity.id
_entity.type
_entity.pdbx_description
1 polymer ?
#
loop_
_entity_poly.entity_id
_entity_poly.type
_entity_poly.pdbx_seq_one_letter_code
_entity_poly.pdbx_strand_id
1 'polypeptide(L)'
;MSNTYSLPLTPGQLNGFMKSGLDYISGLAVDSEALDELTKIEDIVELFQVGFKGSPFGKDGELYILELEAGPLVQSRKAVGPLDEDAFLGGIFEVIPFDGTGRAKAAGVETDLLWVEPARLTAGSSIWKYTADEAEPSMVAAYHGIAYGWETEEGFKAIVPSNFLGTVIKRSWGEIPCDVEVEDNKPIAVTLVAPTDPKGEEGFAQIESGLWAKRIAYTEDMEIYESQKIAKVDGVPARVLRPIRRDGETLLEVQALLPDAPYCRANGYSRYAPAVFVKAIPIEGVKAQARKATPKTWEIEEISPARADDMVDKDLTDTRAIIPDIYKLLVNAVPNGFTEITLFMQVVGNHFVFLGEYEVDGKKERLASIPTAVVHYTRQLKKNTYDADEGGFYVAKFSFDSLGTGNFGFNKSAQPSWASQVPVDEWKKDLEEFPRSAPQTPDWLIDAINGKLFKATNSNQLEEQA
;
A
#
# COMPACT_ATOMS: atom_id res chain seq x y z
N MET A 1 16.54 -17.28 9.37
CA MET A 1 15.32 -16.60 8.93
C MET A 1 14.51 -16.42 10.18
N SER A 2 14.80 -15.31 10.82
CA SER A 2 14.01 -14.74 11.88
C SER A 2 12.60 -14.53 11.35
N ASN A 3 11.60 -14.80 12.18
CA ASN A 3 10.22 -14.44 11.87
C ASN A 3 9.95 -12.98 12.25
N THR A 4 10.97 -12.20 12.55
CA THR A 4 10.84 -10.81 12.98
C THR A 4 11.08 -9.88 11.80
N TYR A 5 10.13 -8.99 11.54
CA TYR A 5 10.25 -7.94 10.54
C TYR A 5 10.66 -6.62 11.18
N SER A 6 11.67 -5.96 10.63
CA SER A 6 12.08 -4.62 11.05
C SER A 6 11.42 -3.55 10.17
N LEU A 7 10.76 -2.56 10.79
CA LEU A 7 10.07 -1.46 10.12
C LEU A 7 10.48 -0.09 10.67
N PRO A 8 10.89 0.89 9.84
CA PRO A 8 11.22 2.23 10.32
C PRO A 8 9.95 3.00 10.68
N LEU A 9 9.95 3.59 11.87
CA LEU A 9 8.79 4.32 12.40
C LEU A 9 8.88 5.81 12.11
N THR A 10 7.81 6.37 11.55
CA THR A 10 7.68 7.84 11.52
C THR A 10 7.44 8.40 12.92
N PRO A 11 7.72 9.69 13.17
CA PRO A 11 7.38 10.33 14.45
C PRO A 11 5.89 10.20 14.81
N GLY A 12 5.01 10.17 13.81
CA GLY A 12 3.57 9.97 14.00
C GLY A 12 3.21 8.55 14.47
N GLN A 13 3.90 7.52 13.96
CA GLN A 13 3.76 6.13 14.42
C GLN A 13 4.29 5.96 15.83
N LEU A 14 5.53 6.42 16.08
CA LEU A 14 6.14 6.36 17.40
C LEU A 14 5.25 7.03 18.46
N ASN A 15 4.75 8.24 18.18
CA ASN A 15 3.84 8.93 19.07
C ASN A 15 2.51 8.17 19.28
N GLY A 16 2.01 7.50 18.24
CA GLY A 16 0.83 6.63 18.34
C GLY A 16 1.05 5.47 19.31
N PHE A 17 2.19 4.78 19.20
CA PHE A 17 2.56 3.68 20.09
C PHE A 17 2.76 4.17 21.52
N MET A 18 3.67 5.13 21.72
CA MET A 18 4.10 5.57 23.05
C MET A 18 3.03 6.31 23.83
N LYS A 19 2.18 7.13 23.17
CA LYS A 19 1.18 7.96 23.89
C LYS A 19 -0.22 7.37 23.90
N SER A 20 -0.62 6.68 22.84
CA SER A 20 -2.00 6.19 22.69
C SER A 20 -2.14 4.67 22.76
N GLY A 21 -1.03 3.93 22.86
CA GLY A 21 -1.06 2.48 22.91
C GLY A 21 -1.52 1.85 21.58
N LEU A 22 -1.25 2.50 20.44
CA LEU A 22 -1.64 2.00 19.11
C LEU A 22 -1.18 0.54 18.95
N ASP A 23 -2.04 -0.32 18.40
CA ASP A 23 -1.86 -1.77 18.43
C ASP A 23 -1.72 -2.41 17.04
N TYR A 24 -1.42 -1.60 16.02
CA TYR A 24 -1.26 -2.09 14.65
C TYR A 24 -0.12 -1.41 13.91
N ILE A 25 0.37 -2.09 12.88
CA ILE A 25 1.45 -1.63 12.02
C ILE A 25 1.19 -2.01 10.55
N SER A 26 1.79 -1.25 9.65
CA SER A 26 1.95 -1.53 8.24
C SER A 26 3.13 -0.70 7.73
N GLY A 27 3.74 -1.11 6.62
CA GLY A 27 4.79 -0.33 5.96
C GLY A 27 5.85 -1.20 5.32
N LEU A 28 6.88 -0.53 4.80
CA LEU A 28 8.07 -1.21 4.28
C LEU A 28 8.81 -1.91 5.43
N ALA A 29 9.31 -3.10 5.14
CA ALA A 29 9.97 -3.97 6.11
C ALA A 29 11.13 -4.73 5.49
N VAL A 30 12.04 -5.20 6.33
CA VAL A 30 13.07 -6.19 6.00
C VAL A 30 13.08 -7.29 7.07
N ASP A 31 13.72 -8.42 6.80
CA ASP A 31 14.07 -9.40 7.84
C ASP A 31 14.97 -8.71 8.89
N SER A 32 14.68 -8.87 10.19
CA SER A 32 15.44 -8.20 11.26
C SER A 32 16.92 -8.60 11.27
N GLU A 33 17.26 -9.84 10.87
CA GLU A 33 18.67 -10.30 10.78
C GLU A 33 19.50 -9.39 9.86
N ALA A 34 18.87 -8.71 8.89
CA ALA A 34 19.57 -7.79 7.99
C ALA A 34 20.09 -6.52 8.69
N LEU A 35 19.57 -6.16 9.86
CA LEU A 35 20.04 -5.01 10.62
C LEU A 35 21.23 -5.31 11.54
N ASP A 36 21.48 -6.59 11.87
CA ASP A 36 22.56 -7.00 12.78
C ASP A 36 23.95 -6.57 12.28
N GLU A 37 24.12 -6.51 10.96
CA GLU A 37 25.38 -6.11 10.32
C GLU A 37 25.51 -4.59 10.14
N LEU A 38 24.44 -3.83 10.39
CA LEU A 38 24.40 -2.38 10.16
C LEU A 38 24.57 -1.60 11.46
N THR A 39 25.62 -0.78 11.52
CA THR A 39 25.97 0.02 12.70
C THR A 39 25.68 1.52 12.53
N LYS A 40 25.31 1.96 11.33
CA LYS A 40 25.05 3.37 11.06
C LYS A 40 23.63 3.62 10.59
N ILE A 41 23.05 4.71 11.08
CA ILE A 41 21.72 5.18 10.67
C ILE A 41 21.65 5.45 9.15
N GLU A 42 22.72 5.99 8.55
CA GLU A 42 22.75 6.24 7.11
C GLU A 42 22.52 4.96 6.29
N ASP A 43 23.15 3.86 6.70
CA ASP A 43 23.04 2.57 6.02
C ASP A 43 21.65 1.95 6.23
N ILE A 44 21.06 2.09 7.42
CA ILE A 44 19.70 1.63 7.70
C ILE A 44 18.67 2.41 6.86
N VAL A 45 18.81 3.73 6.78
CA VAL A 45 17.94 4.59 5.96
C VAL A 45 18.05 4.27 4.47
N GLU A 46 19.26 3.96 3.99
CA GLU A 46 19.51 3.48 2.63
C GLU A 46 18.87 2.12 2.39
N LEU A 47 19.03 1.17 3.32
CA LEU A 47 18.49 -0.19 3.23
C LEU A 47 16.97 -0.17 3.01
N PHE A 48 16.25 0.64 3.78
CA PHE A 48 14.79 0.80 3.64
C PHE A 48 14.36 1.66 2.44
N GLN A 49 15.29 2.27 1.72
CA GLN A 49 15.04 3.18 0.60
C GLN A 49 14.14 4.38 1.00
N VAL A 50 14.35 4.95 2.19
CA VAL A 50 13.51 6.03 2.75
C VAL A 50 14.20 7.39 2.84
N GLY A 51 15.47 7.50 2.42
CA GLY A 51 16.31 8.69 2.53
C GLY A 51 16.08 9.78 1.47
N PHE A 52 14.84 10.23 1.26
CA PHE A 52 14.52 11.28 0.27
C PHE A 52 14.43 12.69 0.85
N LYS A 53 14.47 13.71 -0.01
CA LYS A 53 14.35 15.12 0.42
C LYS A 53 13.00 15.36 1.12
N GLY A 54 13.05 15.77 2.38
CA GLY A 54 11.85 15.99 3.22
C GLY A 54 11.33 14.71 3.89
N SER A 55 12.06 13.61 3.79
CA SER A 55 11.81 12.41 4.59
C SER A 55 11.93 12.71 6.09
N PRO A 56 11.10 12.11 6.95
CA PRO A 56 11.30 12.18 8.40
C PRO A 56 12.51 11.35 8.87
N PHE A 57 13.09 10.53 7.98
CA PHE A 57 14.24 9.68 8.27
C PHE A 57 15.52 10.40 7.83
N GLY A 58 16.27 10.91 8.81
CA GLY A 58 17.53 11.61 8.59
C GLY A 58 18.71 10.81 9.15
N LYS A 59 19.91 11.09 8.64
CA LYS A 59 21.15 10.42 9.07
C LYS A 59 21.76 10.97 10.37
N ASP A 60 21.42 12.20 10.73
CA ASP A 60 22.05 12.95 11.84
C ASP A 60 21.14 13.03 13.09
N GLY A 61 20.13 12.14 13.21
CA GLY A 61 19.11 12.19 14.25
C GLY A 61 18.84 10.86 14.92
N GLU A 62 17.71 10.76 15.60
CA GLU A 62 17.22 9.49 16.15
C GLU A 62 16.44 8.72 15.08
N LEU A 63 16.67 7.43 14.99
CA LEU A 63 15.89 6.51 14.17
C LEU A 63 15.24 5.47 15.08
N TYR A 64 13.95 5.22 14.86
CA TYR A 64 13.20 4.22 15.62
C TYR A 64 12.79 3.10 14.68
N ILE A 65 13.14 1.87 15.03
CA ILE A 65 12.76 0.66 14.32
C ILE A 65 11.82 -0.14 15.20
N LEU A 66 10.70 -0.59 14.62
CA LEU A 66 9.84 -1.59 15.23
C LEU A 66 10.27 -2.97 14.74
N GLU A 67 10.54 -3.86 15.67
CA GLU A 67 10.69 -5.29 15.43
C GLU A 67 9.33 -5.97 15.65
N LEU A 68 8.70 -6.40 14.56
CA LEU A 68 7.42 -7.07 14.52
C LEU A 68 7.66 -8.58 14.52
N GLU A 69 7.30 -9.25 15.60
CA GLU A 69 7.22 -10.71 15.60
C GLU A 69 6.13 -11.16 14.61
N ALA A 70 6.47 -11.89 13.55
CA ALA A 70 5.44 -12.36 12.62
C ALA A 70 4.48 -13.28 13.36
N GLY A 71 3.19 -13.04 13.16
CA GLY A 71 2.11 -13.91 13.59
C GLY A 71 1.48 -14.60 12.39
N PRO A 72 0.63 -15.62 12.60
CA PRO A 72 -0.02 -16.36 11.51
C PRO A 72 -1.00 -15.52 10.66
N LEU A 73 -1.33 -14.30 11.12
CA LEU A 73 -2.17 -13.34 10.41
C LEU A 73 -1.40 -12.08 9.97
N VAL A 74 -0.10 -11.99 10.28
CA VAL A 74 0.77 -10.97 9.72
C VAL A 74 1.06 -11.36 8.27
N GLN A 75 0.62 -10.53 7.33
CA GLN A 75 0.85 -10.78 5.91
C GLN A 75 1.87 -9.77 5.38
N SER A 76 2.90 -10.31 4.75
CA SER A 76 3.90 -9.52 4.01
C SER A 76 3.80 -9.81 2.52
N ARG A 77 4.30 -8.89 1.70
CA ARG A 77 4.45 -9.02 0.24
C ARG A 77 5.81 -8.46 -0.15
N LYS A 78 6.38 -8.86 -1.27
CA LYS A 78 7.53 -8.14 -1.80
C LYS A 78 7.13 -6.73 -2.24
N ALA A 79 7.96 -5.74 -1.92
CA ALA A 79 7.72 -4.34 -2.27
C ALA A 79 8.22 -4.05 -3.69
N VAL A 80 7.52 -4.59 -4.68
CA VAL A 80 7.90 -4.52 -6.10
C VAL A 80 7.02 -3.57 -6.90
N GLY A 81 7.56 -3.08 -8.02
CA GLY A 81 6.85 -2.24 -8.98
C GLY A 81 5.82 -3.02 -9.83
N PRO A 82 5.06 -2.33 -10.69
CA PRO A 82 3.91 -2.85 -11.44
C PRO A 82 4.22 -3.99 -12.43
N LEU A 83 5.46 -4.04 -12.93
CA LEU A 83 5.88 -4.98 -13.98
C LEU A 83 6.61 -6.20 -13.42
N ASP A 84 6.69 -6.33 -12.11
CA ASP A 84 7.30 -7.48 -11.45
C ASP A 84 6.28 -8.62 -11.30
N GLU A 85 6.75 -9.87 -11.29
CA GLU A 85 5.90 -11.06 -11.12
C GLU A 85 5.27 -11.17 -9.73
N ASP A 86 5.88 -10.53 -8.72
CA ASP A 86 5.35 -10.48 -7.35
C ASP A 86 4.44 -9.27 -7.11
N ALA A 87 4.14 -8.48 -8.16
CA ALA A 87 3.26 -7.33 -8.04
C ALA A 87 1.85 -7.76 -7.60
N PHE A 88 1.22 -6.94 -6.77
CA PHE A 88 -0.17 -7.11 -6.36
C PHE A 88 -0.90 -5.79 -6.57
N LEU A 89 -2.13 -5.85 -7.12
CA LEU A 89 -2.93 -4.64 -7.40
C LEU A 89 -2.15 -3.55 -8.18
N GLY A 90 -1.22 -3.91 -9.06
CA GLY A 90 -0.39 -2.94 -9.80
C GLY A 90 0.91 -2.53 -9.10
N GLY A 91 1.30 -3.21 -8.03
CA GLY A 91 2.58 -3.00 -7.35
C GLY A 91 2.59 -1.76 -6.45
N ILE A 92 3.77 -1.48 -5.89
CA ILE A 92 4.02 -0.35 -5.00
C ILE A 92 4.65 0.79 -5.78
N PHE A 93 4.17 2.01 -5.53
CA PHE A 93 4.80 3.25 -5.96
C PHE A 93 5.04 4.15 -4.76
N GLU A 94 6.29 4.52 -4.57
CA GLU A 94 6.72 5.40 -3.49
C GLU A 94 7.76 6.41 -4.00
N VAL A 95 8.04 7.42 -3.19
CA VAL A 95 9.05 8.44 -3.49
C VAL A 95 10.45 7.81 -3.60
N ILE A 96 11.18 8.18 -4.65
CA ILE A 96 12.62 7.88 -4.82
C ILE A 96 13.36 8.24 -3.53
N PRO A 97 14.16 7.35 -2.92
CA PRO A 97 14.93 6.30 -3.60
C PRO A 97 14.25 4.95 -3.76
N PHE A 98 12.96 4.81 -3.42
CA PHE A 98 12.24 3.57 -3.72
C PHE A 98 12.36 3.18 -5.20
N ASP A 99 12.86 1.98 -5.48
CA ASP A 99 13.17 1.52 -6.84
C ASP A 99 12.22 0.43 -7.36
N GLY A 100 11.38 -0.13 -6.50
CA GLY A 100 10.40 -1.16 -6.87
C GLY A 100 11.03 -2.50 -7.29
N THR A 101 12.27 -2.77 -6.92
CA THR A 101 12.94 -4.06 -7.20
C THR A 101 12.57 -5.16 -6.21
N GLY A 102 11.94 -4.80 -5.08
CA GLY A 102 11.70 -5.72 -3.97
C GLY A 102 12.98 -6.14 -3.25
N ARG A 103 14.12 -5.45 -3.46
CA ARG A 103 15.41 -5.75 -2.83
C ARG A 103 15.95 -4.52 -2.09
N ALA A 104 16.34 -4.73 -0.84
CA ALA A 104 16.99 -3.75 0.00
C ALA A 104 18.50 -3.98 -0.01
N LYS A 105 19.30 -2.93 -0.23
CA LYS A 105 20.76 -3.01 -0.31
C LYS A 105 21.41 -1.82 0.38
N ALA A 106 22.32 -2.08 1.31
CA ALA A 106 23.14 -1.06 1.96
C ALA A 106 24.38 -1.69 2.59
N ALA A 107 25.52 -1.00 2.55
CA ALA A 107 26.77 -1.39 3.22
C ALA A 107 27.22 -2.87 3.04
N GLY A 108 26.87 -3.51 1.91
CA GLY A 108 27.19 -4.92 1.63
C GLY A 108 26.13 -5.93 2.07
N VAL A 109 25.10 -5.49 2.80
CA VAL A 109 23.90 -6.26 3.12
C VAL A 109 22.95 -6.24 1.93
N GLU A 110 22.36 -7.39 1.61
CA GLU A 110 21.26 -7.52 0.66
C GLU A 110 20.17 -8.42 1.23
N THR A 111 18.93 -7.93 1.24
CA THR A 111 17.75 -8.66 1.72
C THR A 111 16.52 -8.33 0.88
N ASP A 112 15.42 -9.06 1.08
CA ASP A 112 14.14 -8.70 0.46
C ASP A 112 13.58 -7.42 1.11
N LEU A 113 13.16 -6.48 0.27
CA LEU A 113 12.34 -5.37 0.71
C LEU A 113 10.89 -5.81 0.64
N LEU A 114 10.24 -5.85 1.80
CA LEU A 114 8.87 -6.30 1.96
C LEU A 114 7.94 -5.11 2.24
N TRP A 115 6.65 -5.35 2.09
CA TRP A 115 5.58 -4.50 2.59
C TRP A 115 4.67 -5.35 3.46
N VAL A 116 4.55 -4.96 4.73
CA VAL A 116 3.63 -5.59 5.69
C VAL A 116 2.26 -4.94 5.52
N GLU A 117 1.26 -5.75 5.17
CA GLU A 117 -0.15 -5.36 5.16
C GLU A 117 -0.59 -4.88 6.56
N PRO A 118 -1.67 -4.10 6.69
CA PRO A 118 -2.18 -3.73 8.01
C PRO A 118 -2.40 -4.96 8.88
N ALA A 119 -1.65 -5.03 9.98
CA ALA A 119 -1.68 -6.15 10.90
C ALA A 119 -1.68 -5.62 12.33
N ARG A 120 -2.41 -6.32 13.19
CA ARG A 120 -2.30 -6.11 14.63
C ARG A 120 -0.92 -6.58 15.09
N LEU A 121 -0.32 -5.83 16.01
CA LEU A 121 0.94 -6.21 16.64
C LEU A 121 0.78 -7.51 17.42
N THR A 122 1.83 -8.31 17.42
CA THR A 122 1.93 -9.56 18.16
C THR A 122 2.74 -9.32 19.44
N ALA A 123 2.36 -10.00 20.52
CA ALA A 123 3.12 -9.96 21.77
C ALA A 123 4.58 -10.40 21.52
N GLY A 124 5.54 -9.70 22.11
CA GLY A 124 6.96 -9.87 21.85
C GLY A 124 7.55 -8.83 20.89
N SER A 125 6.72 -8.13 20.11
CA SER A 125 7.19 -7.01 19.27
C SER A 125 7.80 -5.91 20.13
N SER A 126 8.82 -5.22 19.61
CA SER A 126 9.58 -4.22 20.37
C SER A 126 9.91 -2.98 19.52
N ILE A 127 10.28 -1.87 20.17
CA ILE A 127 10.75 -0.66 19.51
C ILE A 127 12.18 -0.36 20.00
N TRP A 128 13.07 -0.19 19.04
CA TRP A 128 14.48 0.13 19.25
C TRP A 128 14.82 1.52 18.76
N LYS A 129 15.63 2.23 19.54
CA LYS A 129 16.15 3.55 19.25
C LYS A 129 17.60 3.45 18.82
N TYR A 130 17.89 4.01 17.66
CA TYR A 130 19.23 4.18 17.09
C TYR A 130 19.60 5.66 17.18
N THR A 131 20.85 5.93 17.60
CA THR A 131 21.42 7.28 17.62
C THR A 131 22.81 7.24 16.97
N ALA A 132 23.29 8.38 16.48
CA ALA A 132 24.60 8.46 15.85
C ALA A 132 25.76 8.33 16.85
N ASP A 133 25.51 8.61 18.14
CA ASP A 133 26.53 8.65 19.19
C ASP A 133 26.68 7.32 19.96
N GLU A 134 25.69 6.43 19.84
CA GLU A 134 25.68 5.13 20.52
C GLU A 134 26.04 4.01 19.53
N ALA A 135 26.89 3.07 19.99
CA ALA A 135 27.33 1.95 19.17
C ALA A 135 26.27 0.84 19.03
N GLU A 136 25.36 0.74 19.99
CA GLU A 136 24.30 -0.25 20.04
C GLU A 136 22.95 0.44 20.24
N PRO A 137 21.87 -0.03 19.59
CA PRO A 137 20.54 0.52 19.80
C PRO A 137 20.00 0.17 21.19
N SER A 138 19.09 1.00 21.70
CA SER A 138 18.41 0.78 22.98
C SER A 138 16.93 0.49 22.78
N MET A 139 16.42 -0.56 23.44
CA MET A 139 14.99 -0.86 23.44
C MET A 139 14.24 0.17 24.28
N VAL A 140 13.21 0.80 23.72
CA VAL A 140 12.42 1.86 24.37
C VAL A 140 10.98 1.45 24.67
N ALA A 141 10.49 0.37 24.05
CA ALA A 141 9.18 -0.20 24.34
C ALA A 141 9.09 -1.67 23.95
N ALA A 142 8.27 -2.43 24.69
CA ALA A 142 7.91 -3.82 24.38
C ALA A 142 6.38 -3.96 24.34
N TYR A 143 5.87 -4.78 23.42
CA TYR A 143 4.43 -5.00 23.26
C TYR A 143 4.01 -6.31 23.93
N HIS A 144 3.05 -6.23 24.85
CA HIS A 144 2.60 -7.33 25.71
C HIS A 144 1.19 -7.84 25.34
N GLY A 145 0.83 -7.72 24.07
CA GLY A 145 -0.49 -8.10 23.57
C GLY A 145 -1.57 -7.07 23.88
N ILE A 146 -2.78 -7.32 23.40
CA ILE A 146 -3.89 -6.36 23.39
C ILE A 146 -4.42 -6.03 24.79
N ALA A 147 -4.10 -6.87 25.78
CA ALA A 147 -4.48 -6.66 27.17
C ALA A 147 -3.67 -5.53 27.81
N TYR A 148 -2.35 -5.54 27.63
CA TYR A 148 -1.43 -4.63 28.30
C TYR A 148 -0.90 -3.52 27.37
N GLY A 149 -0.85 -3.78 26.07
CA GLY A 149 -0.32 -2.85 25.08
C GLY A 149 1.19 -2.71 25.19
N TRP A 150 1.67 -1.47 25.08
CA TRP A 150 3.10 -1.14 25.14
C TRP A 150 3.56 -0.91 26.57
N GLU A 151 4.57 -1.65 27.02
CA GLU A 151 5.39 -1.31 28.18
C GLU A 151 6.42 -0.26 27.77
N THR A 152 6.46 0.84 28.52
CA THR A 152 7.40 1.96 28.35
C THR A 152 7.95 2.37 29.71
N GLU A 153 8.89 3.30 29.76
CA GLU A 153 9.35 3.89 31.04
C GLU A 153 8.20 4.53 31.85
N GLU A 154 7.12 4.97 31.19
CA GLU A 154 5.92 5.53 31.83
C GLU A 154 4.89 4.46 32.25
N GLY A 155 5.21 3.17 32.09
CA GLY A 155 4.34 2.03 32.32
C GLY A 155 3.54 1.60 31.08
N PHE A 156 2.51 0.77 31.30
CA PHE A 156 1.68 0.19 30.25
C PHE A 156 0.74 1.19 29.59
N LYS A 157 0.69 1.17 28.25
CA LYS A 157 -0.23 1.95 27.41
C LYS A 157 -0.95 1.03 26.43
N ALA A 158 -2.24 0.83 26.63
CA ALA A 158 -3.09 0.08 25.72
C ALA A 158 -4.19 0.97 25.12
N ILE A 159 -4.47 0.76 23.83
CA ILE A 159 -5.69 1.26 23.20
C ILE A 159 -6.82 0.25 23.36
N VAL A 160 -8.08 0.71 23.23
CA VAL A 160 -9.22 -0.20 23.03
C VAL A 160 -9.03 -0.93 21.69
N PRO A 161 -8.89 -2.26 21.70
CA PRO A 161 -8.59 -2.99 20.48
C PRO A 161 -9.78 -2.99 19.52
N SER A 162 -9.52 -2.71 18.24
CA SER A 162 -10.52 -2.70 17.17
C SER A 162 -10.93 -4.11 16.75
N ASN A 163 -12.22 -4.33 16.48
CA ASN A 163 -12.70 -5.58 15.90
C ASN A 163 -12.39 -5.73 14.40
N PHE A 164 -11.84 -4.70 13.75
CA PHE A 164 -11.53 -4.71 12.32
C PHE A 164 -10.11 -5.19 12.00
N LEU A 165 -9.28 -5.41 13.03
CA LEU A 165 -7.89 -5.84 12.88
C LEU A 165 -7.49 -6.82 13.98
N GLY A 166 -6.72 -7.84 13.62
CA GLY A 166 -6.31 -8.94 14.48
C GLY A 166 -7.45 -9.90 14.83
N THR A 167 -7.13 -10.85 15.70
CA THR A 167 -8.04 -11.93 16.06
C THR A 167 -9.23 -11.45 16.90
N VAL A 168 -10.40 -11.95 16.54
CA VAL A 168 -11.61 -11.89 17.36
C VAL A 168 -12.11 -13.31 17.61
N ILE A 169 -12.75 -13.51 18.75
CA ILE A 169 -13.51 -14.72 19.06
C ILE A 169 -15.00 -14.43 18.94
N LYS A 170 -15.74 -15.31 18.27
CA LYS A 170 -17.19 -15.23 18.19
C LYS A 170 -17.83 -15.78 19.46
N ARG A 171 -18.69 -14.97 20.09
CA ARG A 171 -19.59 -15.37 21.18
C ARG A 171 -21.05 -15.18 20.77
N SER A 172 -21.95 -15.73 21.58
CA SER A 172 -23.40 -15.56 21.42
C SER A 172 -23.83 -14.09 21.53
N TRP A 173 -23.04 -13.27 22.21
CA TRP A 173 -23.32 -11.85 22.47
C TRP A 173 -22.48 -10.87 21.65
N GLY A 174 -21.55 -11.34 20.82
CA GLY A 174 -20.72 -10.44 19.99
C GLY A 174 -19.43 -11.06 19.49
N GLU A 175 -18.67 -10.25 18.75
CA GLU A 175 -17.26 -10.51 18.43
C GLU A 175 -16.41 -9.72 19.41
N ILE A 176 -15.40 -10.36 20.00
CA ILE A 176 -14.55 -9.77 21.03
C ILE A 176 -13.10 -9.88 20.57
N PRO A 177 -12.31 -8.80 20.62
CA PRO A 177 -10.88 -8.88 20.38
C PRO A 177 -10.25 -9.90 21.32
N CYS A 178 -9.35 -10.71 20.79
CA CYS A 178 -8.60 -11.66 21.59
C CYS A 178 -7.18 -11.83 21.06
N ASP A 179 -6.27 -12.18 21.95
CA ASP A 179 -4.98 -12.77 21.58
C ASP A 179 -5.02 -14.28 21.76
N VAL A 180 -4.33 -14.98 20.86
CA VAL A 180 -4.14 -16.43 20.95
C VAL A 180 -2.72 -16.69 21.40
N GLU A 181 -2.58 -17.35 22.56
CA GLU A 181 -1.30 -17.79 23.07
C GLU A 181 -0.92 -19.11 22.40
N VAL A 182 0.29 -19.14 21.84
CA VAL A 182 0.83 -20.28 21.10
C VAL A 182 2.07 -20.79 21.82
N GLU A 183 2.12 -22.09 22.10
CA GLU A 183 3.27 -22.79 22.65
C GLU A 183 3.53 -24.03 21.79
N ASP A 184 4.78 -24.29 21.41
CA ASP A 184 5.16 -25.36 20.47
C ASP A 184 4.27 -25.41 19.21
N ASN A 185 4.05 -24.22 18.61
CA ASN A 185 3.20 -24.02 17.43
C ASN A 185 1.73 -24.45 17.60
N LYS A 186 1.24 -24.54 18.84
CA LYS A 186 -0.15 -24.91 19.14
C LYS A 186 -0.83 -23.86 20.00
N PRO A 187 -2.06 -23.45 19.65
CA PRO A 187 -2.86 -22.61 20.54
C PRO A 187 -3.13 -23.31 21.86
N ILE A 188 -2.78 -22.66 22.98
CA ILE A 188 -2.99 -23.19 24.34
C ILE A 188 -4.03 -22.39 25.12
N ALA A 189 -4.17 -21.10 24.82
CA ALA A 189 -5.09 -20.22 25.51
C ALA A 189 -5.52 -19.05 24.63
N VAL A 190 -6.62 -18.42 25.04
CA VAL A 190 -7.17 -17.23 24.41
C VAL A 190 -7.39 -16.19 25.49
N THR A 191 -6.84 -15.00 25.29
CA THR A 191 -7.04 -13.85 26.16
C THR A 191 -8.00 -12.87 25.49
N LEU A 192 -9.22 -12.81 26.00
CA LEU A 192 -10.29 -11.93 25.53
C LEU A 192 -10.15 -10.56 26.19
N VAL A 193 -10.33 -9.47 25.42
CA VAL A 193 -10.19 -8.11 25.92
C VAL A 193 -11.36 -7.24 25.52
N ALA A 194 -11.89 -6.47 26.48
CA ALA A 194 -13.01 -5.58 26.30
C ALA A 194 -12.78 -4.22 26.97
N PRO A 195 -13.36 -3.12 26.44
CA PRO A 195 -13.25 -1.79 27.06
C PRO A 195 -14.03 -1.65 28.37
N THR A 196 -15.00 -2.53 28.61
CA THR A 196 -15.88 -2.54 29.80
C THR A 196 -16.22 -3.97 30.19
N ASP A 197 -16.59 -4.19 31.46
CA ASP A 197 -17.06 -5.48 31.99
C ASP A 197 -18.19 -6.11 31.13
N PRO A 198 -17.92 -7.19 30.38
CA PRO A 198 -18.92 -7.81 29.54
C PRO A 198 -19.98 -8.56 30.35
N LYS A 199 -21.22 -8.04 30.36
CA LYS A 199 -22.34 -8.67 31.08
C LYS A 199 -22.78 -10.02 30.52
N GLY A 200 -22.32 -10.37 29.31
CA GLY A 200 -22.64 -11.63 28.65
C GLY A 200 -21.80 -12.82 29.12
N GLU A 201 -20.74 -12.60 29.91
CA GLU A 201 -19.81 -13.66 30.32
C GLU A 201 -19.06 -13.31 31.61
N GLU A 202 -19.12 -14.17 32.63
CA GLU A 202 -18.39 -13.97 33.89
C GLU A 202 -16.89 -14.25 33.75
N GLY A 203 -16.09 -13.75 34.70
CA GLY A 203 -14.66 -14.05 34.82
C GLY A 203 -13.73 -13.03 34.16
N PHE A 204 -14.26 -11.94 33.60
CA PHE A 204 -13.46 -10.78 33.25
C PHE A 204 -13.02 -10.04 34.52
N ALA A 205 -11.78 -9.58 34.52
CA ALA A 205 -11.23 -8.71 35.55
C ALA A 205 -10.66 -7.44 34.91
N GLN A 206 -10.79 -6.32 35.59
CA GLN A 206 -10.10 -5.10 35.19
C GLN A 206 -8.60 -5.25 35.45
N ILE A 207 -7.79 -4.95 34.45
CA ILE A 207 -6.32 -5.04 34.49
C ILE A 207 -5.68 -3.65 34.54
N GLU A 208 -4.36 -3.59 34.72
CA GLU A 208 -3.60 -2.33 34.90
C GLU A 208 -3.78 -1.32 33.76
N SER A 209 -3.98 -1.80 32.53
CA SER A 209 -4.28 -0.96 31.37
C SER A 209 -5.66 -0.27 31.42
N GLY A 210 -6.49 -0.61 32.41
CA GLY A 210 -7.87 -0.14 32.56
C GLY A 210 -8.90 -0.93 31.76
N LEU A 211 -8.45 -1.84 30.89
CA LEU A 211 -9.29 -2.75 30.12
C LEU A 211 -9.79 -3.92 30.99
N TRP A 212 -10.76 -4.67 30.48
CA TRP A 212 -11.26 -5.89 31.08
C TRP A 212 -10.74 -7.08 30.28
N ALA A 213 -10.07 -8.02 30.96
CA ALA A 213 -9.49 -9.19 30.31
C ALA A 213 -9.98 -10.49 30.96
N LYS A 214 -10.06 -11.55 30.14
CA LYS A 214 -10.34 -12.92 30.57
C LYS A 214 -9.49 -13.89 29.77
N ARG A 215 -8.69 -14.69 30.45
CA ARG A 215 -7.94 -15.80 29.85
C ARG A 215 -8.71 -17.11 30.00
N ILE A 216 -8.83 -17.87 28.92
CA ILE A 216 -9.44 -19.20 28.89
C ILE A 216 -8.53 -20.19 28.17
N ALA A 217 -8.67 -21.47 28.46
CA ALA A 217 -8.00 -22.53 27.70
C ALA A 217 -8.54 -22.57 26.27
N TYR A 218 -7.66 -22.78 25.29
CA TYR A 218 -8.05 -22.93 23.90
C TYR A 218 -8.75 -24.28 23.66
N THR A 219 -9.75 -24.29 22.77
CA THR A 219 -10.40 -25.50 22.28
C THR A 219 -10.66 -25.38 20.78
N GLU A 220 -10.62 -26.49 20.05
CA GLU A 220 -10.74 -26.49 18.58
C GLU A 220 -12.11 -26.02 18.05
N ASP A 221 -13.14 -26.05 18.89
CA ASP A 221 -14.49 -25.57 18.56
C ASP A 221 -14.63 -24.04 18.65
N MET A 222 -13.59 -23.33 19.10
CA MET A 222 -13.60 -21.87 19.16
C MET A 222 -13.58 -21.25 17.77
N GLU A 223 -14.58 -20.42 17.48
CA GLU A 223 -14.64 -19.60 16.27
C GLU A 223 -13.72 -18.37 16.40
N ILE A 224 -12.43 -18.54 16.10
CA ILE A 224 -11.41 -17.49 16.09
C ILE A 224 -11.03 -17.13 14.65
N TYR A 225 -11.04 -15.84 14.34
CA TYR A 225 -10.67 -15.32 13.02
C TYR A 225 -10.33 -13.83 13.11
N GLU A 226 -9.67 -13.29 12.10
CA GLU A 226 -9.64 -11.85 11.88
C GLU A 226 -10.82 -11.41 10.99
N SER A 227 -11.50 -10.34 11.40
CA SER A 227 -12.64 -9.75 10.68
C SER A 227 -12.16 -8.61 9.80
N GLN A 228 -11.76 -8.93 8.57
CA GLN A 228 -11.27 -7.94 7.62
C GLN A 228 -12.46 -7.22 6.96
N LYS A 229 -12.45 -5.88 7.04
CA LYS A 229 -13.44 -5.02 6.38
C LYS A 229 -12.76 -4.25 5.26
N ILE A 230 -13.15 -4.54 4.02
CA ILE A 230 -12.58 -3.91 2.82
C ILE A 230 -13.66 -3.05 2.18
N ALA A 231 -13.37 -1.77 1.97
CA ALA A 231 -14.24 -0.81 1.34
C ALA A 231 -13.56 -0.22 0.09
N LYS A 232 -14.36 0.39 -0.78
CA LYS A 232 -13.86 1.30 -1.82
C LYS A 232 -14.13 2.73 -1.37
N VAL A 233 -13.08 3.53 -1.24
CA VAL A 233 -13.13 4.89 -0.71
C VAL A 233 -12.45 5.79 -1.73
N ASP A 234 -13.22 6.69 -2.34
CA ASP A 234 -12.74 7.64 -3.37
C ASP A 234 -11.91 6.99 -4.48
N GLY A 235 -12.37 5.84 -4.99
CA GLY A 235 -11.69 5.10 -6.05
C GLY A 235 -10.53 4.22 -5.59
N VAL A 236 -10.23 4.19 -4.28
CA VAL A 236 -9.11 3.40 -3.73
C VAL A 236 -9.65 2.21 -2.92
N PRO A 237 -9.20 0.97 -3.18
CA PRO A 237 -9.50 -0.16 -2.31
C PRO A 237 -8.80 0.06 -0.97
N ALA A 238 -9.55 -0.03 0.13
CA ALA A 238 -9.06 0.31 1.46
C ALA A 238 -9.55 -0.66 2.54
N ARG A 239 -8.69 -0.94 3.51
CA ARG A 239 -9.00 -1.71 4.71
C ARG A 239 -9.42 -0.77 5.83
N VAL A 240 -10.53 -1.06 6.48
CA VAL A 240 -10.95 -0.35 7.70
C VAL A 240 -10.09 -0.85 8.85
N LEU A 241 -9.46 0.07 9.58
CA LEU A 241 -8.56 -0.25 10.68
C LEU A 241 -9.27 -0.14 12.03
N ARG A 242 -9.89 1.01 12.29
CA ARG A 242 -10.53 1.31 13.58
C ARG A 242 -11.45 2.53 13.51
N PRO A 243 -12.38 2.68 14.46
CA PRO A 243 -13.00 3.97 14.72
C PRO A 243 -11.98 4.93 15.37
N ILE A 244 -12.05 6.21 15.01
CA ILE A 244 -11.30 7.30 15.62
C ILE A 244 -12.24 8.44 15.99
N ARG A 245 -11.86 9.27 16.96
CA ARG A 245 -12.57 10.50 17.29
C ARG A 245 -11.81 11.71 16.78
N ARG A 246 -12.49 12.59 16.06
CA ARG A 246 -11.95 13.86 15.56
C ARG A 246 -13.02 14.93 15.65
N ASP A 247 -12.70 16.06 16.27
CA ASP A 247 -13.60 17.22 16.39
C ASP A 247 -15.01 16.89 16.94
N GLY A 248 -15.09 15.92 17.85
CA GLY A 248 -16.35 15.46 18.46
C GLY A 248 -17.11 14.41 17.65
N GLU A 249 -16.69 14.11 16.43
CA GLU A 249 -17.29 13.11 15.56
C GLU A 249 -16.54 11.78 15.62
N THR A 250 -17.26 10.67 15.39
CA THR A 250 -16.65 9.34 15.23
C THR A 250 -16.50 9.04 13.74
N LEU A 251 -15.26 8.86 13.30
CA LEU A 251 -14.89 8.54 11.93
C LEU A 251 -14.29 7.12 11.88
N LEU A 252 -14.17 6.54 10.70
CA LEU A 252 -13.35 5.37 10.45
C LEU A 252 -12.00 5.78 9.89
N GLU A 253 -10.94 5.26 10.49
CA GLU A 253 -9.61 5.27 9.86
C GLU A 253 -9.52 4.09 8.89
N VAL A 254 -9.20 4.39 7.65
CA VAL A 254 -8.98 3.39 6.59
C VAL A 254 -7.58 3.54 6.03
N GLN A 255 -6.97 2.43 5.62
CA GLN A 255 -5.70 2.40 4.89
C GLN A 255 -5.91 1.88 3.48
N ALA A 256 -5.28 2.53 2.50
CA ALA A 256 -5.24 2.05 1.12
C ALA A 256 -4.54 0.68 1.06
N LEU A 257 -5.16 -0.28 0.37
CA LEU A 257 -4.57 -1.57 0.02
C LEU A 257 -3.73 -1.51 -1.25
N LEU A 258 -3.79 -0.38 -1.96
CA LEU A 258 -2.96 -0.04 -3.11
C LEU A 258 -1.89 0.98 -2.68
N PRO A 259 -0.63 0.58 -2.44
CA PRO A 259 0.42 1.51 -2.02
C PRO A 259 0.97 2.33 -3.20
N ASP A 260 0.13 3.19 -3.76
CA ASP A 260 0.46 4.03 -4.91
C ASP A 260 0.49 5.51 -4.49
N ALA A 261 1.68 6.07 -4.23
CA ALA A 261 1.82 7.39 -3.64
C ALA A 261 1.17 8.52 -4.47
N PRO A 262 1.39 8.62 -5.80
CA PRO A 262 0.68 9.60 -6.62
C PRO A 262 -0.84 9.43 -6.58
N TYR A 263 -1.33 8.20 -6.77
CA TYR A 263 -2.76 7.93 -6.86
C TYR A 263 -3.49 8.15 -5.53
N CYS A 264 -2.94 7.66 -4.43
CA CYS A 264 -3.53 7.83 -3.10
C CYS A 264 -3.61 9.31 -2.70
N ARG A 265 -2.55 10.11 -2.97
CA ARG A 265 -2.57 11.55 -2.70
C ARG A 265 -3.62 12.28 -3.54
N ALA A 266 -3.75 11.94 -4.82
CA ALA A 266 -4.76 12.52 -5.70
C ALA A 266 -6.19 12.24 -5.22
N ASN A 267 -6.40 11.15 -4.48
CA ASN A 267 -7.71 10.79 -3.88
C ASN A 267 -7.83 11.18 -2.39
N GLY A 268 -6.96 12.07 -1.91
CA GLY A 268 -7.07 12.69 -0.58
C GLY A 268 -6.65 11.79 0.58
N TYR A 269 -5.81 10.77 0.33
CA TYR A 269 -5.14 10.02 1.39
C TYR A 269 -3.87 10.73 1.83
N SER A 270 -3.60 10.67 3.13
CA SER A 270 -2.37 11.17 3.74
C SER A 270 -1.34 10.05 3.85
N ARG A 271 -0.10 10.33 3.47
CA ARG A 271 1.02 9.41 3.70
C ARG A 271 1.38 9.40 5.19
N TYR A 272 1.17 8.27 5.87
CA TYR A 272 1.45 8.10 7.30
C TYR A 272 2.82 7.48 7.57
N ALA A 273 3.24 6.56 6.70
CA ALA A 273 4.54 5.89 6.71
C ALA A 273 4.95 5.52 5.26
N PRO A 274 6.18 5.03 5.01
CA PRO A 274 6.55 4.48 3.72
C PRO A 274 5.58 3.41 3.24
N ALA A 275 5.03 3.61 2.04
CA ALA A 275 3.99 2.78 1.44
C ALA A 275 2.70 2.62 2.29
N VAL A 276 2.40 3.59 3.17
CA VAL A 276 1.19 3.60 4.01
C VAL A 276 0.41 4.88 3.82
N PHE A 277 -0.79 4.75 3.26
CA PHE A 277 -1.69 5.87 2.97
C PHE A 277 -3.01 5.69 3.71
N VAL A 278 -3.35 6.65 4.57
CA VAL A 278 -4.54 6.57 5.44
C VAL A 278 -5.51 7.72 5.17
N LYS A 279 -6.78 7.47 5.45
CA LYS A 279 -7.84 8.48 5.37
C LYS A 279 -8.83 8.29 6.50
N ALA A 280 -9.31 9.39 7.06
CA ALA A 280 -10.44 9.39 7.98
C ALA A 280 -11.72 9.65 7.20
N ILE A 281 -12.73 8.80 7.36
CA ILE A 281 -14.00 8.91 6.64
C ILE A 281 -15.20 8.82 7.59
N PRO A 282 -16.35 9.45 7.28
CA PRO A 282 -17.58 9.22 8.03
C PRO A 282 -17.98 7.74 8.01
N ILE A 283 -18.61 7.26 9.09
CA ILE A 283 -19.16 5.90 9.14
C ILE A 283 -20.34 5.75 8.17
N GLU A 284 -21.13 6.81 8.00
CA GLU A 284 -22.34 6.79 7.19
C GLU A 284 -22.02 6.52 5.71
N GLY A 285 -22.74 5.56 5.11
CA GLY A 285 -22.61 5.23 3.69
C GLY A 285 -21.44 4.31 3.33
N VAL A 286 -20.59 3.93 4.29
CA VAL A 286 -19.47 3.00 4.03
C VAL A 286 -20.00 1.61 3.72
N LYS A 287 -19.83 1.17 2.46
CA LYS A 287 -20.13 -0.19 2.02
C LYS A 287 -18.84 -1.01 2.06
N ALA A 288 -18.66 -1.77 3.14
CA ALA A 288 -17.52 -2.66 3.31
C ALA A 288 -17.91 -4.12 3.12
N GLN A 289 -17.13 -4.86 2.34
CA GLN A 289 -17.16 -6.31 2.30
C GLN A 289 -16.48 -6.86 3.56
N ALA A 290 -17.11 -7.86 4.17
CA ALA A 290 -16.54 -8.60 5.28
C ALA A 290 -15.87 -9.88 4.78
N ARG A 291 -14.63 -10.11 5.20
CA ARG A 291 -13.90 -11.36 5.00
C ARG A 291 -13.45 -11.88 6.36
N LYS A 292 -13.67 -13.17 6.62
CA LYS A 292 -13.07 -13.86 7.77
C LYS A 292 -11.75 -14.47 7.33
N ALA A 293 -10.66 -14.14 8.02
CA ALA A 293 -9.36 -14.77 7.83
C ALA A 293 -9.05 -15.66 9.04
N THR A 294 -8.90 -16.96 8.81
CA THR A 294 -8.55 -17.93 9.85
C THR A 294 -7.15 -18.47 9.55
N PRO A 295 -6.25 -18.54 10.54
CA PRO A 295 -4.97 -19.22 10.40
C PRO A 295 -5.14 -20.65 9.88
N LYS A 296 -4.42 -21.02 8.82
CA LYS A 296 -4.36 -22.42 8.36
C LYS A 296 -3.33 -23.22 9.17
N THR A 297 -2.32 -22.54 9.66
CA THR A 297 -1.27 -23.05 10.54
C THR A 297 -0.95 -21.98 11.58
N TRP A 298 -0.44 -22.42 12.72
CA TRP A 298 0.16 -21.56 13.75
C TRP A 298 1.69 -21.65 13.72
N GLU A 299 2.26 -22.44 12.80
CA GLU A 299 3.68 -22.52 12.50
C GLU A 299 4.09 -21.34 11.62
N ILE A 300 4.91 -20.45 12.16
CA ILE A 300 5.24 -19.16 11.52
C ILE A 300 6.44 -19.29 10.58
N GLU A 301 7.34 -20.24 10.85
CA GLU A 301 8.55 -20.51 10.03
C GLU A 301 8.24 -20.88 8.57
N GLU A 302 7.01 -21.28 8.27
CA GLU A 302 6.57 -21.63 6.91
C GLU A 302 5.92 -20.45 6.15
N ILE A 303 5.76 -19.28 6.77
CA ILE A 303 5.02 -18.16 6.18
C ILE A 303 5.93 -17.34 5.26
N SER A 304 5.79 -17.58 3.96
CA SER A 304 6.43 -16.78 2.91
C SER A 304 5.61 -15.53 2.56
N PRO A 305 6.25 -14.48 2.00
CA PRO A 305 5.53 -13.32 1.46
C PRO A 305 4.44 -13.75 0.46
N ALA A 306 3.24 -13.18 0.62
CA ALA A 306 2.09 -13.52 -0.19
C ALA A 306 2.23 -13.01 -1.62
N ARG A 307 2.00 -13.90 -2.59
CA ARG A 307 1.95 -13.60 -4.03
C ARG A 307 0.51 -13.42 -4.50
N ALA A 308 0.32 -12.67 -5.58
CA ALA A 308 -0.98 -12.58 -6.23
C ALA A 308 -1.10 -13.71 -7.27
N ASP A 309 -2.06 -14.63 -7.07
CA ASP A 309 -2.23 -15.83 -7.93
C ASP A 309 -2.35 -15.50 -9.42
N ASP A 310 -2.90 -14.32 -9.76
CA ASP A 310 -3.09 -13.87 -11.14
C ASP A 310 -1.85 -13.23 -11.77
N MET A 311 -0.77 -13.04 -11.01
CA MET A 311 0.50 -12.48 -11.49
C MET A 311 1.61 -13.52 -11.59
N VAL A 312 1.51 -14.63 -10.85
CA VAL A 312 2.48 -15.74 -10.94
C VAL A 312 2.58 -16.24 -12.38
N ASP A 313 3.81 -16.28 -12.89
CA ASP A 313 4.17 -16.71 -14.25
C ASP A 313 3.46 -15.93 -15.38
N LYS A 314 2.93 -14.73 -15.10
CA LYS A 314 2.26 -13.92 -16.11
C LYS A 314 3.28 -13.34 -17.10
N ASP A 315 3.09 -13.68 -18.37
CA ASP A 315 3.86 -13.08 -19.48
C ASP A 315 3.37 -11.67 -19.80
N LEU A 316 4.05 -10.66 -19.26
CA LEU A 316 3.78 -9.24 -19.55
C LEU A 316 4.19 -8.80 -20.97
N THR A 317 4.77 -9.68 -21.78
CA THR A 317 4.98 -9.43 -23.21
C THR A 317 3.75 -9.76 -24.06
N ASP A 318 2.81 -10.57 -23.54
CA ASP A 318 1.49 -10.76 -24.16
C ASP A 318 0.55 -9.59 -23.83
N THR A 319 0.19 -8.83 -24.86
CA THR A 319 -0.79 -7.74 -24.75
C THR A 319 -2.09 -8.21 -24.09
N ARG A 320 -2.56 -9.42 -24.38
CA ARG A 320 -3.83 -9.96 -23.84
C ARG A 320 -3.76 -10.25 -22.34
N ALA A 321 -2.56 -10.47 -21.79
CA ALA A 321 -2.35 -10.71 -20.36
C ALA A 321 -2.44 -9.42 -19.53
N ILE A 322 -2.09 -8.26 -20.13
CA ILE A 322 -2.07 -6.96 -19.45
C ILE A 322 -3.46 -6.31 -19.39
N ILE A 323 -4.28 -6.45 -20.44
CA ILE A 323 -5.59 -5.77 -20.55
C ILE A 323 -6.52 -6.07 -19.35
N PRO A 324 -6.65 -7.33 -18.85
CA PRO A 324 -7.44 -7.61 -17.67
C PRO A 324 -6.98 -6.89 -16.40
N ASP A 325 -5.68 -6.63 -16.23
CA ASP A 325 -5.16 -5.95 -15.04
C ASP A 325 -5.42 -4.44 -15.10
N ILE A 326 -5.31 -3.86 -16.29
CA ILE A 326 -5.78 -2.48 -16.54
C ILE A 326 -7.26 -2.36 -16.17
N TYR A 327 -8.10 -3.31 -16.61
CA TYR A 327 -9.52 -3.33 -16.24
C TYR A 327 -9.71 -3.38 -14.72
N LYS A 328 -9.07 -4.32 -14.01
CA LYS A 328 -9.17 -4.45 -12.54
C LYS A 328 -8.81 -3.14 -11.83
N LEU A 329 -7.75 -2.47 -12.26
CA LEU A 329 -7.32 -1.19 -11.71
C LEU A 329 -8.36 -0.07 -11.94
N LEU A 330 -8.90 0.02 -13.16
CA LEU A 330 -9.87 1.06 -13.51
C LEU A 330 -11.25 0.84 -12.85
N VAL A 331 -11.69 -0.41 -12.67
CA VAL A 331 -12.92 -0.73 -11.94
C VAL A 331 -12.87 -0.26 -10.49
N ASN A 332 -11.69 -0.30 -9.87
CA ASN A 332 -11.50 0.25 -8.55
C ASN A 332 -11.60 1.78 -8.54
N ALA A 333 -11.15 2.45 -9.61
CA ALA A 333 -11.16 3.91 -9.73
C ALA A 333 -12.54 4.54 -9.98
N VAL A 334 -13.56 3.76 -10.37
CA VAL A 334 -14.93 4.23 -10.65
C VAL A 334 -15.92 3.77 -9.57
N PRO A 335 -17.08 4.42 -9.37
CA PRO A 335 -18.11 3.94 -8.46
C PRO A 335 -18.72 2.59 -8.91
N ASN A 336 -19.33 1.87 -7.96
CA ASN A 336 -20.10 0.67 -8.29
C ASN A 336 -21.32 1.04 -9.15
N GLY A 337 -21.73 0.12 -10.05
CA GLY A 337 -22.89 0.34 -10.92
C GLY A 337 -22.59 1.11 -12.20
N PHE A 338 -21.31 1.37 -12.50
CA PHE A 338 -20.91 1.90 -13.81
C PHE A 338 -21.33 0.93 -14.94
N THR A 339 -21.51 1.44 -16.15
CA THR A 339 -21.85 0.67 -17.35
C THR A 339 -20.70 0.61 -18.35
N GLU A 340 -19.93 1.70 -18.47
CA GLU A 340 -18.79 1.80 -19.38
C GLU A 340 -17.66 2.62 -18.75
N ILE A 341 -16.40 2.28 -19.05
CA ILE A 341 -15.21 3.08 -18.80
C ILE A 341 -14.49 3.26 -20.14
N THR A 342 -14.15 4.49 -20.51
CA THR A 342 -13.26 4.79 -21.64
C THR A 342 -12.07 5.60 -21.16
N LEU A 343 -10.86 5.14 -21.48
CA LEU A 343 -9.60 5.81 -21.15
C LEU A 343 -8.79 6.05 -22.42
N PHE A 344 -8.52 7.31 -22.70
CA PHE A 344 -7.51 7.73 -23.67
C PHE A 344 -6.23 8.08 -22.93
N MET A 345 -5.09 7.55 -23.39
CA MET A 345 -3.80 7.82 -22.78
C MET A 345 -2.75 8.10 -23.84
N GLN A 346 -2.16 9.28 -23.79
CA GLN A 346 -0.99 9.64 -24.59
C GLN A 346 0.27 9.35 -23.78
N VAL A 347 1.17 8.53 -24.31
CA VAL A 347 2.47 8.20 -23.68
C VAL A 347 3.61 8.47 -24.64
N VAL A 348 4.49 9.40 -24.27
CA VAL A 348 5.63 9.84 -25.09
C VAL A 348 6.83 10.03 -24.17
N GLY A 349 7.84 9.18 -24.30
CA GLY A 349 8.93 9.09 -23.35
C GLY A 349 8.42 8.90 -21.91
N ASN A 350 8.87 9.76 -21.01
CA ASN A 350 8.45 9.80 -19.62
C ASN A 350 7.19 10.67 -19.39
N HIS A 351 6.73 11.40 -20.39
CA HIS A 351 5.53 12.22 -20.29
C HIS A 351 4.26 11.44 -20.64
N PHE A 352 3.19 11.67 -19.89
CA PHE A 352 1.87 11.13 -20.20
C PHE A 352 0.76 12.13 -19.92
N VAL A 353 -0.33 12.01 -20.67
CA VAL A 353 -1.59 12.74 -20.46
C VAL A 353 -2.72 11.75 -20.66
N PHE A 354 -3.80 11.86 -19.87
CA PHE A 354 -4.97 11.00 -20.03
C PHE A 354 -6.28 11.79 -20.02
N LEU A 355 -7.30 11.19 -20.63
CA LEU A 355 -8.70 11.54 -20.47
C LEU A 355 -9.46 10.25 -20.18
N GLY A 356 -9.95 10.12 -18.96
CA GLY A 356 -10.77 9.00 -18.53
C GLY A 356 -12.21 9.46 -18.30
N GLU A 357 -13.16 8.69 -18.81
CA GLU A 357 -14.59 8.89 -18.64
C GLU A 357 -15.25 7.58 -18.24
N TYR A 358 -16.29 7.64 -17.42
CA TYR A 358 -17.12 6.50 -17.09
C TYR A 358 -18.60 6.89 -17.13
N GLU A 359 -19.47 5.92 -17.38
CA GLU A 359 -20.91 6.11 -17.33
C GLU A 359 -21.50 5.42 -16.10
N VAL A 360 -22.29 6.14 -15.31
CA VAL A 360 -23.05 5.62 -14.16
C VAL A 360 -24.41 6.30 -14.12
N ASP A 361 -25.48 5.55 -13.85
CA ASP A 361 -26.85 6.07 -13.81
C ASP A 361 -27.24 6.88 -15.07
N GLY A 362 -26.73 6.48 -16.24
CA GLY A 362 -26.95 7.15 -17.53
C GLY A 362 -26.24 8.51 -17.69
N LYS A 363 -25.33 8.86 -16.79
CA LYS A 363 -24.52 10.08 -16.85
C LYS A 363 -23.06 9.74 -17.10
N LYS A 364 -22.42 10.52 -17.98
CA LYS A 364 -20.97 10.46 -18.19
C LYS A 364 -20.26 11.39 -17.22
N GLU A 365 -19.30 10.82 -16.50
CA GLU A 365 -18.47 11.48 -15.51
C GLU A 365 -16.99 11.30 -15.87
N ARG A 366 -16.11 12.14 -15.31
CA ARG A 366 -14.66 12.09 -15.56
C ARG A 366 -13.92 11.38 -14.44
N LEU A 367 -12.89 10.63 -14.82
CA LEU A 367 -11.88 10.14 -13.90
C LEU A 367 -10.98 11.32 -13.48
N ALA A 368 -10.91 11.59 -12.18
CA ALA A 368 -10.03 12.62 -11.62
C ALA A 368 -8.56 12.18 -11.58
N SER A 369 -8.33 10.88 -11.40
CA SER A 369 -7.01 10.25 -11.32
C SER A 369 -7.09 8.80 -11.82
N ILE A 370 -5.94 8.21 -12.13
CA ILE A 370 -5.81 6.78 -12.48
C ILE A 370 -4.66 6.16 -11.69
N PRO A 371 -4.72 4.86 -11.35
CA PRO A 371 -3.59 4.16 -10.74
C PRO A 371 -2.34 4.26 -11.62
N THR A 372 -1.20 4.54 -11.02
CA THR A 372 0.09 4.74 -11.70
C THR A 372 0.49 3.50 -12.50
N ALA A 373 0.15 2.31 -12.01
CA ALA A 373 0.33 1.04 -12.71
C ALA A 373 -0.26 1.02 -14.13
N VAL A 374 -1.40 1.68 -14.37
CA VAL A 374 -2.02 1.75 -15.70
C VAL A 374 -1.10 2.44 -16.72
N VAL A 375 -0.32 3.44 -16.28
CA VAL A 375 0.66 4.13 -17.13
C VAL A 375 1.81 3.18 -17.49
N HIS A 376 2.31 2.40 -16.54
CA HIS A 376 3.38 1.42 -16.77
C HIS A 376 2.92 0.27 -17.67
N TYR A 377 1.72 -0.25 -17.46
CA TYR A 377 1.11 -1.21 -18.36
C TYR A 377 0.90 -0.65 -19.76
N THR A 378 0.48 0.61 -19.89
CA THR A 378 0.37 1.25 -21.22
C THR A 378 1.72 1.39 -21.91
N ARG A 379 2.79 1.73 -21.18
CA ARG A 379 4.17 1.72 -21.72
C ARG A 379 4.62 0.32 -22.13
N GLN A 380 4.28 -0.70 -21.35
CA GLN A 380 4.59 -2.09 -21.71
C GLN A 380 3.83 -2.52 -22.97
N LEU A 381 2.55 -2.15 -23.10
CA LEU A 381 1.78 -2.37 -24.33
C LEU A 381 2.40 -1.67 -25.53
N LYS A 382 2.97 -0.46 -25.36
CA LYS A 382 3.70 0.24 -26.42
C LYS A 382 4.92 -0.56 -26.88
N LYS A 383 5.67 -1.15 -25.94
CA LYS A 383 6.78 -2.07 -26.26
C LYS A 383 6.29 -3.32 -26.99
N ASN A 384 5.22 -3.94 -26.51
CA ASN A 384 4.68 -5.18 -27.08
C ASN A 384 4.08 -4.99 -28.48
N THR A 385 3.67 -3.77 -28.83
CA THR A 385 3.05 -3.42 -30.13
C THR A 385 3.97 -2.60 -31.03
N TYR A 386 5.22 -2.40 -30.62
CA TYR A 386 6.23 -1.72 -31.40
C TYR A 386 6.47 -2.44 -32.73
N ASP A 387 6.58 -1.65 -33.79
CA ASP A 387 6.94 -2.11 -35.13
C ASP A 387 8.08 -1.22 -35.64
N ALA A 388 9.11 -1.81 -36.27
CA ALA A 388 10.29 -1.05 -36.67
C ALA A 388 10.04 -0.08 -37.84
N ASP A 389 9.03 -0.34 -38.66
CA ASP A 389 8.70 0.53 -39.79
C ASP A 389 7.79 1.68 -39.32
N GLU A 390 6.76 1.37 -38.53
CA GLU A 390 5.74 2.33 -38.07
C GLU A 390 6.03 3.00 -36.72
N GLY A 391 6.96 2.46 -35.93
CA GLY A 391 7.25 2.90 -34.56
C GLY A 391 6.26 2.39 -33.51
N GLY A 392 6.39 2.95 -32.30
CA GLY A 392 5.45 2.75 -31.19
C GLY A 392 4.21 3.65 -31.30
N PHE A 393 3.11 3.28 -30.64
CA PHE A 393 1.93 4.14 -30.62
C PHE A 393 2.12 5.38 -29.74
N TYR A 394 1.40 6.45 -30.06
CA TYR A 394 1.39 7.68 -29.26
C TYR A 394 0.20 7.79 -28.33
N VAL A 395 -0.95 7.24 -28.75
CA VAL A 395 -2.20 7.24 -27.97
C VAL A 395 -2.76 5.83 -27.90
N ALA A 396 -3.07 5.37 -26.70
CA ALA A 396 -3.88 4.20 -26.42
C ALA A 396 -5.33 4.61 -26.10
N LYS A 397 -6.29 3.78 -26.51
CA LYS A 397 -7.69 3.84 -26.11
C LYS A 397 -8.08 2.49 -25.50
N PHE A 398 -8.54 2.53 -24.27
CA PHE A 398 -9.18 1.42 -23.60
C PHE A 398 -10.67 1.71 -23.47
N SER A 399 -11.52 0.73 -23.75
CA SER A 399 -12.95 0.78 -23.49
C SER A 399 -13.38 -0.52 -22.83
N PHE A 400 -14.01 -0.43 -21.66
CA PHE A 400 -14.48 -1.57 -20.90
C PHE A 400 -15.95 -1.41 -20.54
N ASP A 401 -16.74 -2.47 -20.66
CA ASP A 401 -18.06 -2.54 -20.06
C ASP A 401 -17.99 -3.08 -18.61
N SER A 402 -19.13 -3.04 -17.91
CA SER A 402 -19.24 -3.54 -16.53
C SER A 402 -19.16 -5.07 -16.39
N LEU A 403 -19.21 -5.81 -17.49
CA LEU A 403 -19.05 -7.26 -17.53
C LEU A 403 -17.58 -7.67 -17.75
N GLY A 404 -16.68 -6.71 -17.99
CA GLY A 404 -15.27 -6.94 -18.27
C GLY A 404 -14.96 -7.18 -19.74
N THR A 405 -15.91 -6.96 -20.65
CA THR A 405 -15.61 -6.94 -22.09
C THR A 405 -14.81 -5.69 -22.39
N GLY A 406 -13.58 -5.87 -22.87
CA GLY A 406 -12.65 -4.79 -23.17
C GLY A 406 -12.27 -4.70 -24.64
N ASN A 407 -12.02 -3.49 -25.12
CA ASN A 407 -11.34 -3.24 -26.38
C ASN A 407 -10.11 -2.35 -26.13
N PHE A 408 -9.01 -2.71 -26.77
CA PHE A 408 -7.77 -1.95 -26.80
C PHE A 408 -7.48 -1.53 -28.24
N GLY A 409 -7.45 -0.22 -28.47
CA GLY A 409 -7.03 0.37 -29.74
C GLY A 409 -5.89 1.35 -29.51
N PHE A 410 -5.11 1.63 -30.55
CA PHE A 410 -4.02 2.60 -30.47
C PHE A 410 -3.80 3.31 -31.80
N ASN A 411 -3.09 4.44 -31.74
CA ASN A 411 -2.76 5.26 -32.90
C ASN A 411 -1.24 5.50 -32.99
N LYS A 412 -0.64 5.18 -34.15
CA LYS A 412 0.79 5.36 -34.47
C LYS A 412 1.08 6.53 -35.43
N SER A 413 0.05 7.12 -36.05
CA SER A 413 0.27 7.99 -37.23
C SER A 413 -0.46 9.33 -37.15
N ALA A 414 -1.69 9.37 -36.64
CA ALA A 414 -2.43 10.62 -36.51
C ALA A 414 -1.82 11.49 -35.40
N GLN A 415 -1.81 12.81 -35.60
CA GLN A 415 -1.33 13.74 -34.57
C GLN A 415 -2.19 13.63 -33.31
N PRO A 416 -1.60 13.35 -32.14
CA PRO A 416 -2.35 13.31 -30.89
C PRO A 416 -2.92 14.69 -30.50
N SER A 417 -4.13 14.70 -29.93
CA SER A 417 -4.78 15.95 -29.50
C SER A 417 -4.00 16.73 -28.44
N TRP A 418 -3.19 16.04 -27.63
CA TRP A 418 -2.34 16.66 -26.60
C TRP A 418 -0.88 16.77 -27.02
N ALA A 419 -0.56 16.70 -28.32
CA ALA A 419 0.82 16.75 -28.79
C ALA A 419 1.55 18.05 -28.39
N SER A 420 0.84 19.17 -28.33
CA SER A 420 1.40 20.47 -27.96
C SER A 420 1.77 20.61 -26.48
N GLN A 421 1.35 19.67 -25.63
CA GLN A 421 1.65 19.66 -24.19
C GLN A 421 2.92 18.88 -23.87
N VAL A 422 3.43 18.08 -24.82
CA VAL A 422 4.59 17.21 -24.60
C VAL A 422 5.88 17.98 -24.86
N PRO A 423 6.81 18.03 -23.90
CA PRO A 423 8.12 18.65 -24.11
C PRO A 423 8.88 18.04 -25.29
N VAL A 424 9.66 18.86 -25.98
CA VAL A 424 10.44 18.45 -27.16
C VAL A 424 11.37 17.27 -26.87
N ASP A 425 12.02 17.28 -25.70
CA ASP A 425 12.97 16.22 -25.33
C ASP A 425 12.27 14.88 -25.07
N GLU A 426 10.99 14.89 -24.70
CA GLU A 426 10.21 13.67 -24.53
C GLU A 426 9.88 13.03 -25.88
N TRP A 427 9.58 13.83 -26.92
CA TRP A 427 9.45 13.32 -28.29
C TRP A 427 10.76 12.70 -28.82
N LYS A 428 11.91 13.31 -28.50
CA LYS A 428 13.22 12.79 -28.91
C LYS A 428 13.51 11.46 -28.23
N LYS A 429 13.36 11.39 -26.89
CA LYS A 429 13.51 10.14 -26.13
C LYS A 429 12.61 9.04 -26.67
N ASP A 430 11.36 9.37 -26.99
CA ASP A 430 10.41 8.40 -27.53
C ASP A 430 10.86 7.81 -28.88
N LEU A 431 11.42 8.64 -29.78
CA LEU A 431 11.96 8.19 -31.06
C LEU A 431 13.28 7.44 -30.94
N GLU A 432 14.08 7.73 -29.91
CA GLU A 432 15.29 6.97 -29.60
C GLU A 432 14.93 5.56 -29.11
N GLU A 433 13.90 5.41 -28.27
CA GLU A 433 13.43 4.11 -27.77
C GLU A 433 12.61 3.33 -28.81
N PHE A 434 11.76 4.02 -29.59
CA PHE A 434 10.87 3.45 -30.59
C PHE A 434 11.12 4.07 -31.98
N PRO A 435 12.26 3.76 -32.61
CA PRO A 435 12.59 4.33 -33.91
C PRO A 435 11.57 3.90 -34.97
N ARG A 436 11.41 4.73 -35.99
CA ARG A 436 10.53 4.46 -37.13
C ARG A 436 11.22 4.82 -38.44
N SER A 437 10.81 4.18 -39.53
CA SER A 437 11.38 4.45 -40.85
C SER A 437 11.05 5.86 -41.32
N ALA A 438 11.98 6.53 -42.02
CA ALA A 438 11.78 7.88 -42.52
C ALA A 438 10.51 8.06 -43.39
N PRO A 439 10.13 7.12 -44.29
CA PRO A 439 8.90 7.23 -45.06
C PRO A 439 7.62 7.18 -44.22
N GLN A 440 7.69 6.57 -43.04
CA GLN A 440 6.57 6.46 -42.12
C GLN A 440 6.56 7.58 -41.07
N THR A 441 7.56 8.46 -41.03
CA THR A 441 7.62 9.58 -40.07
C THR A 441 6.65 10.69 -40.49
N PRO A 442 5.60 11.00 -39.71
CA PRO A 442 4.65 12.06 -40.07
C PRO A 442 5.25 13.46 -39.92
N ASP A 443 4.83 14.41 -40.77
CA ASP A 443 5.30 15.80 -40.73
C ASP A 443 5.09 16.47 -39.36
N TRP A 444 3.96 16.18 -38.69
CA TRP A 444 3.68 16.73 -37.36
C TRP A 444 4.70 16.28 -36.32
N LEU A 445 5.27 15.08 -36.45
CA LEU A 445 6.26 14.55 -35.52
C LEU A 445 7.61 15.25 -35.73
N ILE A 446 7.97 15.54 -36.99
CA ILE A 446 9.12 16.37 -37.32
C ILE A 446 8.94 17.77 -36.71
N ASP A 447 7.74 18.34 -36.79
CA ASP A 447 7.45 19.63 -36.16
C ASP A 447 7.52 19.56 -34.62
N ALA A 448 7.12 18.44 -34.01
CA ALA A 448 7.19 18.20 -32.57
C ALA A 448 8.64 18.20 -32.05
N ILE A 449 9.53 17.41 -32.67
CA ILE A 449 10.95 17.31 -32.26
C ILE A 449 11.76 18.58 -32.53
N ASN A 450 11.26 19.45 -33.42
CA ASN A 450 11.82 20.76 -33.70
C ASN A 450 11.16 21.89 -32.87
N GLY A 451 10.26 21.55 -31.95
CA GLY A 451 9.65 22.50 -31.01
C GLY A 451 8.57 23.42 -31.60
N LYS A 452 8.06 23.13 -32.79
CA LYS A 452 7.01 23.95 -33.42
C LYS A 452 5.61 23.69 -32.85
N LEU A 453 5.40 22.54 -32.20
CA LEU A 453 4.11 22.20 -31.59
C LEU A 453 4.02 22.56 -30.10
N PHE A 454 5.15 22.61 -29.39
CA PHE A 454 5.16 22.78 -27.94
C PHE A 454 4.78 24.22 -27.57
N LYS A 455 3.75 24.38 -26.75
CA LYS A 455 3.42 25.66 -26.11
C LYS A 455 3.94 25.61 -24.68
N ALA A 456 4.95 26.42 -24.37
CA ALA A 456 5.32 26.65 -22.97
C ALA A 456 4.11 27.26 -22.25
N THR A 457 3.54 26.55 -21.28
CA THR A 457 2.51 27.10 -20.41
C THR A 457 3.16 28.23 -19.61
N ASN A 458 2.81 29.48 -19.90
CA ASN A 458 3.29 30.62 -19.12
C ASN A 458 2.92 30.44 -17.64
N SER A 459 3.93 30.53 -16.79
CA SER A 459 3.93 30.38 -15.33
C SER A 459 3.25 31.55 -14.61
N ASN A 460 1.97 31.84 -14.91
CA ASN A 460 1.22 32.95 -14.31
C ASN A 460 -0.20 32.57 -13.81
N GLN A 461 -0.46 31.30 -13.48
CA GLN A 461 -1.73 30.87 -12.86
C GLN A 461 -1.55 30.22 -11.48
N LEU A 462 -0.57 30.68 -10.69
CA LEU A 462 -0.41 30.30 -9.27
C LEU A 462 -0.67 31.45 -8.29
N GLU A 463 -1.18 32.61 -8.73
CA GLU A 463 -1.47 33.75 -7.85
C GLU A 463 -2.97 34.02 -7.58
N GLU A 464 -3.90 33.16 -8.00
CA GLU A 464 -5.34 33.41 -7.78
C GLU A 464 -6.09 32.38 -6.90
N GLN A 465 -5.37 31.57 -6.12
CA GLN A 465 -5.96 30.75 -5.04
C GLN A 465 -5.01 30.62 -3.84
N ALA A 466 -4.70 31.75 -3.20
CA ALA A 466 -4.18 31.81 -1.83
C ALA A 466 -5.30 32.22 -0.86
#